data_AF-A0AAE9ZXQ0-F1
#
_entry.id   AF-A0AAE9ZXQ0-F1
#
_cell.length_a   1.000
_cell.length_b   1.000
_cell.length_c   1.000
_cell.angle_alpha   90.00
_cell.angle_beta   90.00
_cell.angle_gamma   90.00
#
_symmetry.space_group_name_H-M   'P 1'
#
loop_
_entity.id
_entity.type
_entity.pdbx_description
1 polymer ?
#
loop_
_entity_poly.entity_id
_entity_poly.type
_entity_poly.pdbx_seq_one_letter_code
_entity_poly.pdbx_strand_id
1 'polypeptide(L)'
;MSELLILFAIWLWMLLAVSLHEWSHWAVAKIVGLEPTHLNVGQGPVWWRGHLGLTKVTMHWWPFSGLVLARWSSEAGLRWRGTTFALAGPACDAVLFGVLGLIFTQQSANHFMSEVRATLIILMWLQGGMWVTSLLPRMVSSEEYVLGSDGKQAWDFVTGNMPTAQVAGGINYQREVARYDPAFDVTGSWLHEADETIRQDYEVGLGELIADDPASGLAKLKRVLAAGPIGGAERAALLDQMASYVAMHRKMEFLTDAVEWAREAVALQPEAPTLRGTLGGLLIDSGQLDDGMRLLLPLTAESSDQMDRSIAFAYLALAYSRSGDRRRAHDALNASFELNASHGMAERIAQEMRA
;
A
#
# COMPACT_ATOMS: atom_id res chain seq x y z
N MET A 1 -2.17 1.37 43.55
CA MET A 1 -2.74 2.53 42.80
C MET A 1 -1.67 3.25 41.99
N SER A 2 -0.42 3.34 42.47
CA SER A 2 0.67 3.99 41.74
C SER A 2 1.10 3.29 40.44
N GLU A 3 1.12 1.95 40.39
CA GLU A 3 1.53 1.22 39.18
C GLU A 3 0.63 1.47 37.95
N LEU A 4 -0.70 1.45 38.13
CA LEU A 4 -1.65 1.74 37.05
C LEU A 4 -1.50 3.18 36.53
N LEU A 5 -1.22 4.14 37.43
CA LEU A 5 -0.97 5.52 37.05
C LEU A 5 0.32 5.66 36.24
N ILE A 6 1.38 4.93 36.61
CA ILE A 6 2.64 4.89 35.85
C ILE A 6 2.42 4.30 34.46
N LEU A 7 1.72 3.16 34.36
CA LEU A 7 1.40 2.54 33.07
C LEU A 7 0.56 3.46 32.18
N PHE A 8 -0.44 4.12 32.76
CA PHE A 8 -1.26 5.10 32.04
C PHE A 8 -0.43 6.30 31.55
N ALA A 9 0.48 6.80 32.39
CA ALA A 9 1.39 7.90 32.01
C ALA A 9 2.35 7.48 30.88
N ILE A 10 2.89 6.26 30.92
CA ILE A 10 3.71 5.69 29.84
C ILE A 10 2.90 5.62 28.56
N TRP A 11 1.69 5.06 28.60
CA TRP A 11 0.83 4.94 27.42
C TRP A 11 0.49 6.31 26.82
N LEU A 12 0.10 7.28 27.66
CA LEU A 12 -0.22 8.64 27.22
C LEU A 12 1.00 9.34 26.63
N TRP A 13 2.18 9.16 27.23
CA TRP A 13 3.44 9.69 26.69
C TRP A 13 3.76 9.09 25.32
N MET A 14 3.65 7.77 25.17
CA MET A 14 3.89 7.11 23.87
C MET A 14 2.92 7.63 22.79
N LEU A 15 1.65 7.80 23.13
CA LEU A 15 0.65 8.40 22.22
C LEU A 15 1.07 9.80 21.78
N LEU A 16 1.48 10.65 22.72
CA LEU A 16 1.94 12.00 22.43
C LEU A 16 3.23 12.01 21.59
N ALA A 17 4.24 11.23 21.99
CA ALA A 17 5.55 11.19 21.37
C ALA A 17 5.47 10.71 19.92
N VAL A 18 4.81 9.57 19.67
CA VAL A 18 4.62 9.04 18.31
C VAL A 18 3.78 9.99 17.47
N SER A 19 2.73 10.59 18.03
CA SER A 19 1.95 11.60 17.29
C SER A 19 2.84 12.76 16.83
N LEU A 20 3.58 13.39 17.76
CA LEU A 20 4.42 14.53 17.43
C LEU A 20 5.54 14.18 16.44
N HIS A 21 6.12 12.99 16.55
CA HIS A 21 7.09 12.45 15.62
C HIS A 21 6.52 12.43 14.18
N GLU A 22 5.38 11.79 13.95
CA GLU A 22 4.77 11.71 12.62
C GLU A 22 4.26 13.06 12.12
N TRP A 23 3.68 13.86 13.00
CA TRP A 23 3.24 15.21 12.64
C TRP A 23 4.40 16.12 12.23
N SER A 24 5.61 15.89 12.77
CA SER A 24 6.81 16.63 12.36
C SER A 24 7.23 16.29 10.93
N HIS A 25 7.20 15.01 10.54
CA HIS A 25 7.41 14.59 9.14
C HIS A 25 6.39 15.24 8.22
N TRP A 26 5.10 15.19 8.58
CA TRP A 26 4.02 15.80 7.79
C TRP A 26 4.22 17.31 7.60
N ALA A 27 4.54 18.03 8.68
CA ALA A 27 4.74 19.47 8.65
C ALA A 27 5.98 19.85 7.81
N VAL A 28 7.09 19.16 8.04
CA VAL A 28 8.33 19.40 7.29
C VAL A 28 8.16 19.06 5.82
N ALA A 29 7.43 17.97 5.48
CA ALA A 29 7.10 17.64 4.10
C ALA A 29 6.45 18.85 3.40
N LYS A 30 5.43 19.45 4.00
CA LYS A 30 4.79 20.67 3.46
C LYS A 30 5.76 21.84 3.31
N ILE A 31 6.61 22.09 4.32
CA ILE A 31 7.58 23.20 4.31
C ILE A 31 8.61 23.03 3.18
N VAL A 32 9.10 21.81 2.98
CA VAL A 32 10.06 21.51 1.91
C VAL A 32 9.37 21.21 0.57
N GLY A 33 8.07 21.52 0.42
CA GLY A 33 7.31 21.38 -0.82
C GLY A 33 7.04 19.94 -1.27
N LEU A 34 7.21 18.96 -0.38
CA LEU A 34 6.75 17.59 -0.60
C LEU A 34 5.25 17.52 -0.31
N GLU A 35 4.56 16.59 -0.95
CA GLU A 35 3.12 16.41 -0.81
C GLU A 35 2.81 15.18 0.06
N PRO A 36 2.60 15.34 1.38
CA PRO A 36 2.23 14.21 2.22
C PRO A 36 0.86 13.65 1.80
N THR A 37 0.81 12.36 1.50
CA THR A 37 -0.39 11.65 1.06
C THR A 37 -1.01 10.81 2.18
N HIS A 38 -0.19 10.30 3.09
CA HIS A 38 -0.63 9.48 4.22
C HIS A 38 0.06 9.92 5.50
N LEU A 39 -0.70 9.96 6.58
CA LEU A 39 -0.23 10.13 7.95
C LEU A 39 -0.91 9.06 8.80
N ASN A 40 -0.13 8.10 9.28
CA ASN A 40 -0.57 7.04 10.15
C ASN A 40 0.11 7.18 11.52
N VAL A 41 -0.68 7.19 12.59
CA VAL A 41 -0.18 7.23 13.97
C VAL A 41 -0.68 5.99 14.71
N GLY A 42 0.26 5.15 15.12
CA GLY A 42 0.04 3.91 15.84
C GLY A 42 -0.14 2.68 14.94
N GLN A 43 -0.53 1.57 15.58
CA GLN A 43 -0.84 0.29 14.95
C GLN A 43 -2.08 -0.39 15.58
N GLY A 44 -2.60 -1.42 14.91
CA GLY A 44 -3.73 -2.24 15.37
C GLY A 44 -5.10 -1.64 15.03
N PRO A 45 -6.13 -1.73 15.88
CA PRO A 45 -7.46 -1.25 15.52
C PRO A 45 -7.48 0.28 15.36
N VAL A 46 -8.07 0.74 14.26
CA VAL A 46 -8.24 2.16 13.95
C VAL A 46 -9.38 2.74 14.79
N TRP A 47 -9.13 3.84 15.49
CA TRP A 47 -10.17 4.56 16.24
C TRP A 47 -10.61 5.84 15.56
N TRP A 48 -9.80 6.37 14.63
CA TRP A 48 -10.17 7.54 13.85
C TRP A 48 -9.55 7.52 12.45
N ARG A 49 -10.34 7.96 11.46
CA ARG A 49 -9.92 8.20 10.08
C ARG A 49 -10.43 9.56 9.63
N GLY A 50 -9.59 10.32 8.95
CA GLY A 50 -9.94 11.63 8.42
C GLY A 50 -9.03 12.05 7.28
N HIS A 51 -9.21 13.29 6.82
CA HIS A 51 -8.39 13.89 5.77
C HIS A 51 -7.96 15.30 6.17
N LEU A 52 -6.75 15.67 5.78
CA LEU A 52 -6.21 17.03 5.90
C LEU A 52 -5.72 17.47 4.52
N GLY A 53 -6.60 18.14 3.78
CA GLY A 53 -6.40 18.36 2.35
C GLY A 53 -6.31 17.01 1.62
N LEU A 54 -5.19 16.77 0.93
CA LEU A 54 -4.90 15.53 0.23
C LEU A 54 -4.29 14.43 1.12
N THR A 55 -3.98 14.73 2.38
CA THR A 55 -3.38 13.74 3.30
C THR A 55 -4.48 12.91 3.96
N LYS A 56 -4.48 11.60 3.73
CA LYS A 56 -5.29 10.63 4.49
C LYS A 56 -4.66 10.44 5.87
N VAL A 57 -5.44 10.67 6.93
CA VAL A 57 -4.97 10.54 8.31
C VAL A 57 -5.66 9.37 8.99
N THR A 58 -4.87 8.49 9.59
CA THR A 58 -5.36 7.32 10.33
C THR A 58 -4.72 7.30 11.72
N MET A 59 -5.55 7.12 12.75
CA MET A 59 -5.10 7.02 14.14
C MET A 59 -5.52 5.66 14.71
N HIS A 60 -4.57 4.97 15.31
CA HIS A 60 -4.75 3.65 15.90
C HIS A 60 -4.59 3.68 17.42
N TRP A 61 -5.10 2.65 18.09
CA TRP A 61 -5.10 2.58 19.56
C TRP A 61 -3.71 2.35 20.18
N TRP A 62 -2.79 1.72 19.45
CA TRP A 62 -1.47 1.35 19.98
C TRP A 62 -0.37 2.28 19.44
N PRO A 63 0.19 3.17 20.27
CA PRO A 63 1.14 4.18 19.80
C PRO A 63 2.59 3.65 19.79
N PHE A 64 2.85 2.62 18.99
CA PHE A 64 4.20 1.99 18.92
C PHE A 64 4.91 2.19 17.59
N SER A 65 4.21 2.74 16.60
CA SER A 65 4.72 2.98 15.26
C SER A 65 3.96 4.12 14.62
N GLY A 66 4.47 4.64 13.52
CA GLY A 66 3.77 5.59 12.69
C GLY A 66 4.38 5.59 11.30
N LEU A 67 3.74 6.31 10.38
CA LEU A 67 4.19 6.44 9.02
C LEU A 67 3.66 7.72 8.38
N VAL A 68 4.57 8.50 7.80
CA VAL A 68 4.22 9.53 6.81
C VAL A 68 4.76 9.14 5.44
N LEU A 69 3.87 9.12 4.44
CA LEU A 69 4.24 9.00 3.04
C LEU A 69 4.11 10.35 2.36
N ALA A 70 5.12 10.75 1.60
CA ALA A 70 5.11 11.99 0.83
C ALA A 70 5.50 11.75 -0.63
N ARG A 71 4.84 12.47 -1.54
CA ARG A 71 5.16 12.54 -2.96
C ARG A 71 6.03 13.76 -3.24
N TRP A 72 6.76 13.72 -4.34
CA TRP A 72 7.50 14.86 -4.87
C TRP A 72 7.26 14.97 -6.37
N SER A 73 7.06 16.20 -6.83
CA SER A 73 6.86 16.53 -8.25
C SER A 73 8.15 16.87 -8.99
N SER A 74 9.28 16.94 -8.29
CA SER A 74 10.56 17.32 -8.89
C SER A 74 11.73 16.73 -8.12
N GLU A 75 12.72 16.24 -8.87
CA GLU A 75 14.01 15.80 -8.33
C GLU A 75 14.89 16.97 -7.89
N ALA A 76 14.58 18.21 -8.31
CA ALA A 76 15.35 19.38 -7.97
C ALA A 76 15.37 19.58 -6.45
N GLY A 77 16.57 19.45 -5.87
CA GLY A 77 16.78 19.54 -4.43
C GLY A 77 16.26 18.36 -3.62
N LEU A 78 15.85 17.25 -4.24
CA LEU A 78 15.24 16.12 -3.54
C LEU A 78 16.13 15.56 -2.42
N ARG A 79 17.46 15.53 -2.63
CA ARG A 79 18.43 15.09 -1.60
C ARG A 79 18.25 15.88 -0.29
N TRP A 80 18.34 17.20 -0.33
CA TRP A 80 18.23 18.00 0.91
C TRP A 80 16.80 18.02 1.44
N ARG A 81 15.78 18.11 0.57
CA ARG A 81 14.36 18.14 0.96
C ARG A 81 13.97 16.86 1.68
N GLY A 82 14.33 15.72 1.11
CA GLY A 82 14.07 14.41 1.66
C GLY A 82 14.89 14.07 2.88
N THR A 83 16.17 14.45 2.94
CA THR A 83 16.95 14.35 4.19
C THR A 83 16.31 15.18 5.30
N THR A 84 15.85 16.39 5.00
CA THR A 84 15.18 17.26 6.00
C THR A 84 13.86 16.62 6.46
N PHE A 85 13.09 16.08 5.52
CA PHE A 85 11.88 15.32 5.82
C PHE A 85 12.17 14.10 6.71
N ALA A 86 13.13 13.26 6.35
CA ALA A 86 13.48 12.06 7.10
C ALA A 86 14.04 12.38 8.49
N LEU A 87 14.76 13.49 8.67
CA LEU A 87 15.28 13.88 9.99
C LEU A 87 14.26 14.61 10.89
N ALA A 88 13.06 14.92 10.38
CA ALA A 88 12.05 15.67 11.12
C ALA A 88 11.61 14.95 12.41
N GLY A 89 11.21 13.67 12.31
CA GLY A 89 10.82 12.83 13.44
C GLY A 89 11.91 12.72 14.50
N PRO A 90 13.13 12.26 14.16
CA PRO A 90 14.24 12.20 15.11
C PRO A 90 14.60 13.54 15.75
N ALA A 91 14.50 14.65 15.02
CA ALA A 91 14.71 15.98 15.59
C ALA A 91 13.63 16.33 16.62
N CYS A 92 12.37 16.00 16.34
CA CYS A 92 11.28 16.15 17.31
C CYS A 92 11.54 15.29 18.56
N ASP A 93 11.99 14.05 18.38
CA ASP A 93 12.29 13.16 19.50
C ASP A 93 13.42 13.68 20.39
N ALA A 94 14.46 14.27 19.79
CA ALA A 94 15.55 14.91 20.53
C ALA A 94 15.05 16.10 21.37
N VAL A 95 14.13 16.91 20.84
CA VAL A 95 13.51 18.02 21.57
C VAL A 95 12.69 17.48 22.75
N LEU A 96 11.85 16.47 22.54
CA LEU A 96 11.06 15.84 23.59
C LEU A 96 11.95 15.25 24.71
N PHE A 97 13.04 14.58 24.33
CA PHE A 97 14.04 14.08 25.28
C PHE A 97 14.67 15.21 26.10
N GLY A 98 15.03 16.32 25.45
CA GLY A 98 15.56 17.51 26.12
C GLY A 98 14.57 18.13 27.10
N VAL A 99 13.29 18.21 26.73
CA VAL A 99 12.21 18.71 27.61
C VAL A 99 12.07 17.82 28.86
N LEU A 100 12.07 16.49 28.70
CA LEU A 100 12.04 15.58 29.84
C LEU A 100 13.26 15.75 30.75
N GLY A 101 14.45 15.94 30.18
CA GLY A 101 15.68 16.21 30.93
C GLY A 101 15.60 17.52 31.74
N LEU A 102 15.07 18.59 31.15
CA LEU A 102 14.84 19.85 31.85
C LEU A 102 13.88 19.68 33.03
N ILE A 103 12.74 19.01 32.81
CA ILE A 103 11.77 18.70 33.88
C ILE A 103 12.46 17.88 34.97
N PHE A 104 13.23 16.85 34.63
CA PHE A 104 13.93 16.01 35.59
C PHE A 104 14.93 16.80 36.45
N THR A 105 15.73 17.69 35.86
CA THR A 105 16.69 18.52 36.60
C THR A 105 16.01 19.50 37.56
N GLN A 106 14.92 20.16 37.13
CA GLN A 106 14.14 21.05 37.99
C GLN A 106 13.48 20.31 39.16
N GLN A 107 13.01 19.08 38.92
CA GLN A 107 12.43 18.24 39.97
C GLN A 107 13.48 17.71 40.94
N SER A 108 14.73 17.49 40.52
CA SER A 108 15.78 17.03 41.44
C SER A 108 16.12 18.03 42.55
N ALA A 109 15.86 19.32 42.32
CA ALA A 109 16.10 20.39 43.30
C ALA A 109 15.01 20.48 44.38
N ASN A 110 13.81 19.98 44.10
CA ASN A 110 12.68 19.97 45.02
C ASN A 110 12.51 18.54 45.53
N HIS A 111 12.37 18.29 46.83
CA HIS A 111 12.22 16.93 47.39
C HIS A 111 10.90 16.24 46.98
N PHE A 112 10.73 15.97 45.68
CA PHE A 112 9.52 15.45 45.07
C PHE A 112 9.34 13.95 45.36
N MET A 113 8.11 13.45 45.20
CA MET A 113 7.77 12.05 45.43
C MET A 113 8.61 11.11 44.54
N SER A 114 9.16 10.05 45.12
CA SER A 114 10.01 9.05 44.44
C SER A 114 9.37 8.44 43.19
N GLU A 115 8.03 8.31 43.17
CA GLU A 115 7.27 7.74 42.07
C GLU A 115 7.32 8.59 40.78
N VAL A 116 7.24 9.93 40.91
CA VAL A 116 7.32 10.82 39.74
C VAL A 116 8.72 10.82 39.15
N ARG A 117 9.75 10.77 40.01
CA ARG A 117 11.14 10.62 39.56
C ARG A 117 11.34 9.32 38.79
N ALA A 118 10.80 8.20 39.30
CA ALA A 118 10.86 6.91 38.62
C ALA A 118 10.14 6.95 37.25
N THR A 119 8.96 7.56 37.21
CA THR A 119 8.19 7.74 35.97
C THR A 119 8.97 8.53 34.93
N LEU A 120 9.53 9.68 35.31
CA LEU A 120 10.34 10.50 34.40
C LEU A 120 11.57 9.75 33.85
N ILE A 121 12.25 8.95 34.68
CA ILE A 121 13.37 8.11 34.23
C ILE A 121 12.90 7.13 33.16
N ILE A 122 11.77 6.46 33.35
CA ILE A 122 11.21 5.52 32.36
C ILE A 122 10.87 6.27 31.06
N LEU A 123 10.19 7.42 31.15
CA LEU A 123 9.84 8.21 29.96
C LEU A 123 11.08 8.69 29.20
N MET A 124 12.13 9.11 29.91
CA MET A 124 13.40 9.49 29.28
C MET A 124 14.05 8.31 28.56
N TRP A 125 14.06 7.11 29.16
CA TRP A 125 14.59 5.91 28.49
C TRP A 125 13.79 5.54 27.25
N LEU A 126 12.46 5.59 27.31
CA LEU A 126 11.61 5.34 26.15
C LEU A 126 11.86 6.36 25.03
N GLN A 127 11.89 7.64 25.37
CA GLN A 127 12.12 8.71 24.40
C GLN A 127 13.53 8.66 23.80
N GLY A 128 14.55 8.40 24.62
CA GLY A 128 15.92 8.21 24.14
C GLY A 128 16.05 6.96 23.26
N GLY A 129 15.33 5.89 23.60
CA GLY A 129 15.23 4.69 22.76
C GLY A 129 14.59 4.96 21.40
N MET A 130 13.46 5.68 21.36
CA MET A 130 12.83 6.11 20.10
C MET A 130 13.80 6.94 19.24
N TRP A 131 14.43 7.95 19.84
CA TRP A 131 15.39 8.82 19.14
C TRP A 131 16.59 8.04 18.55
N VAL A 132 17.19 7.13 19.32
CA VAL A 132 18.32 6.33 18.83
C VAL A 132 17.86 5.35 17.75
N THR A 133 16.74 4.66 17.96
CA THR A 133 16.28 3.62 17.02
C THR A 133 15.70 4.16 15.72
N SER A 134 15.21 5.40 15.70
CA SER A 134 14.82 6.11 14.49
C SER A 134 16.04 6.50 13.64
N LEU A 135 17.15 6.91 14.29
CA LEU A 135 18.41 7.25 13.61
C LEU A 135 19.22 6.05 13.12
N LEU A 136 19.01 4.84 13.67
CA LEU A 136 19.75 3.65 13.21
C LEU A 136 19.29 3.26 11.79
N PRO A 137 20.18 3.18 10.78
CA PRO A 137 19.81 2.88 9.40
C PRO A 137 19.44 1.41 9.24
N ARG A 138 18.14 1.10 9.24
CA ARG A 138 17.60 -0.26 9.11
C ARG A 138 16.36 -0.27 8.23
N MET A 139 16.01 -1.44 7.68
CA MET A 139 14.71 -1.66 7.07
C MET A 139 13.69 -2.04 8.15
N VAL A 140 12.49 -1.49 8.07
CA VAL A 140 11.36 -1.70 8.96
C VAL A 140 10.19 -2.17 8.10
N SER A 141 9.60 -3.32 8.44
CA SER A 141 8.37 -3.78 7.82
C SER A 141 7.17 -3.34 8.66
N SER A 142 6.23 -2.65 8.05
CA SER A 142 4.83 -2.57 8.49
C SER A 142 3.99 -3.62 7.76
N GLU A 143 2.73 -3.80 8.16
CA GLU A 143 1.81 -4.73 7.49
C GLU A 143 1.68 -4.48 5.99
N GLU A 144 1.81 -3.21 5.56
CA GLU A 144 1.62 -2.80 4.17
C GLU A 144 2.94 -2.49 3.45
N TYR A 145 3.97 -2.00 4.15
CA TYR A 145 5.17 -1.41 3.54
C TYR A 145 6.48 -1.94 4.14
N VAL A 146 7.52 -2.02 3.33
CA VAL A 146 8.90 -2.23 3.81
C VAL A 146 9.68 -0.95 3.56
N LEU A 147 9.92 -0.16 4.60
CA LEU A 147 10.53 1.16 4.49
C LEU A 147 11.83 1.23 5.28
N GLY A 148 12.72 2.15 4.91
CA GLY A 148 13.84 2.49 5.79
C GLY A 148 13.34 3.16 7.06
N SER A 149 14.01 2.96 8.18
CA SER A 149 13.93 3.89 9.31
C SER A 149 14.31 5.30 8.88
N ASP A 150 13.98 6.30 9.67
CA ASP A 150 14.31 7.70 9.39
C ASP A 150 15.79 7.92 9.08
N GLY A 151 16.68 7.28 9.86
CA GLY A 151 18.12 7.32 9.61
C GLY A 151 18.53 6.66 8.29
N LYS A 152 17.88 5.55 7.91
CA LYS A 152 18.12 4.91 6.61
C LYS A 152 17.63 5.79 5.46
N GLN A 153 16.42 6.34 5.57
CA GLN A 153 15.86 7.26 4.58
C GLN A 153 16.77 8.50 4.43
N ALA A 154 17.16 9.12 5.53
CA ALA A 154 18.07 10.27 5.53
C ALA A 154 19.40 9.93 4.85
N TRP A 155 19.99 8.77 5.17
CA TRP A 155 21.20 8.27 4.52
C TRP A 155 21.02 8.06 3.02
N ASP A 156 19.90 7.49 2.59
CA ASP A 156 19.59 7.24 1.19
C ASP A 156 19.43 8.57 0.41
N PHE A 157 18.70 9.53 0.97
CA PHE A 157 18.60 10.88 0.40
C PHE A 157 19.96 11.58 0.32
N VAL A 158 20.79 11.48 1.37
CA VAL A 158 22.13 12.08 1.38
C VAL A 158 23.03 11.42 0.35
N THR A 159 23.03 10.10 0.24
CA THR A 159 23.93 9.36 -0.68
C THR A 159 23.45 9.34 -2.12
N GLY A 160 22.18 9.68 -2.37
CA GLY A 160 21.56 9.47 -3.67
C GLY A 160 21.22 8.00 -3.95
N ASN A 161 21.42 7.11 -2.97
CA ASN A 161 20.98 5.71 -3.02
C ASN A 161 19.50 5.58 -2.65
N MET A 162 18.73 6.64 -2.91
CA MET A 162 17.29 6.62 -2.86
C MET A 162 16.82 5.35 -3.55
N PRO A 163 16.29 4.35 -2.82
CA PRO A 163 15.69 3.23 -3.48
C PRO A 163 14.59 3.87 -4.30
N THR A 164 14.71 3.81 -5.62
CA THR A 164 13.63 4.23 -6.51
C THR A 164 12.36 3.43 -6.19
N ALA A 165 12.52 2.29 -5.50
CA ALA A 165 11.52 1.51 -4.78
C ALA A 165 10.79 2.23 -3.61
N GLN A 166 11.43 3.18 -2.90
CA GLN A 166 10.83 3.97 -1.80
C GLN A 166 10.04 5.20 -2.27
N VAL A 167 10.07 5.53 -3.57
CA VAL A 167 8.95 6.29 -4.15
C VAL A 167 7.71 5.46 -3.81
N ALA A 168 6.68 6.02 -3.17
CA ALA A 168 5.59 5.24 -2.58
C ALA A 168 4.86 4.26 -3.54
N GLY A 169 5.13 4.32 -4.85
CA GLY A 169 4.74 3.32 -5.84
C GLY A 169 5.77 2.24 -6.19
N GLY A 170 7.08 2.41 -5.97
CA GLY A 170 8.14 1.55 -6.52
C GLY A 170 8.19 0.13 -5.92
N ILE A 171 8.06 -0.04 -4.60
CA ILE A 171 7.97 -1.38 -3.98
C ILE A 171 6.71 -2.11 -4.41
N ASN A 172 5.57 -1.41 -4.44
CA ASN A 172 4.31 -1.99 -4.89
C ASN A 172 4.41 -2.36 -6.37
N TYR A 173 4.95 -1.47 -7.19
CA TYR A 173 5.21 -1.71 -8.59
C TYR A 173 6.12 -2.92 -8.81
N GLN A 174 7.25 -3.00 -8.10
CA GLN A 174 8.14 -4.16 -8.18
C GLN A 174 7.42 -5.45 -7.76
N ARG A 175 6.66 -5.41 -6.67
CA ARG A 175 5.88 -6.57 -6.21
C ARG A 175 4.85 -7.00 -7.24
N GLU A 176 4.13 -6.06 -7.84
CA GLU A 176 3.15 -6.35 -8.89
C GLU A 176 3.81 -6.94 -10.13
N VAL A 177 4.90 -6.35 -10.62
CA VAL A 177 5.62 -6.87 -11.80
C VAL A 177 6.29 -8.22 -11.49
N ALA A 178 6.79 -8.42 -10.28
CA ALA A 178 7.43 -9.66 -9.85
C ALA A 178 6.50 -10.89 -9.88
N ARG A 179 5.18 -10.68 -9.94
CA ARG A 179 4.18 -11.75 -10.15
C ARG A 179 4.30 -12.36 -11.55
N TYR A 180 4.80 -11.60 -12.51
CA TYR A 180 4.95 -12.00 -13.90
C TYR A 180 6.41 -12.26 -14.28
N ASP A 181 7.36 -11.57 -13.64
CA ASP A 181 8.80 -11.82 -13.76
C ASP A 181 9.46 -11.79 -12.37
N PRO A 182 9.67 -12.94 -11.72
CA PRO A 182 10.28 -13.00 -10.39
C PRO A 182 11.71 -12.44 -10.32
N ALA A 183 12.39 -12.30 -11.46
CA ALA A 183 13.72 -11.72 -11.55
C ALA A 183 13.68 -10.19 -11.76
N PHE A 184 12.49 -9.60 -11.83
CA PHE A 184 12.31 -8.17 -12.08
C PHE A 184 12.98 -7.32 -11.00
N ASP A 185 13.88 -6.45 -11.45
CA ASP A 185 14.48 -5.40 -10.65
C ASP A 185 13.92 -4.05 -11.08
N VAL A 186 13.32 -3.35 -10.13
CA VAL A 186 12.76 -2.04 -10.37
C VAL A 186 13.81 -1.05 -10.85
N THR A 187 15.09 -1.20 -10.48
CA THR A 187 16.14 -0.23 -10.86
C THR A 187 16.33 -0.08 -12.37
N GLY A 188 16.02 -1.13 -13.15
CA GLY A 188 16.04 -1.12 -14.61
C GLY A 188 14.66 -0.93 -15.26
N SER A 189 13.65 -0.53 -14.48
CA SER A 189 12.29 -0.34 -14.95
C SER A 189 12.20 0.76 -16.00
N TRP A 190 11.42 0.52 -17.06
CA TRP A 190 11.07 1.55 -18.02
C TRP A 190 10.43 2.78 -17.35
N LEU A 191 9.68 2.57 -16.26
CA LEU A 191 8.97 3.62 -15.55
C LEU A 191 9.95 4.61 -14.92
N HIS A 192 11.17 4.18 -14.56
CA HIS A 192 12.21 5.08 -14.06
C HIS A 192 12.87 5.90 -15.16
N GLU A 193 13.03 5.32 -16.34
CA GLU A 193 13.60 6.00 -17.50
C GLU A 193 12.56 6.87 -18.23
N ALA A 194 11.27 6.71 -17.91
CA ALA A 194 10.18 7.45 -18.52
C ALA A 194 10.22 8.94 -18.17
N ASP A 195 9.79 9.77 -19.13
CA ASP A 195 9.57 11.20 -18.91
C ASP A 195 8.63 11.45 -17.71
N GLU A 196 8.84 12.56 -17.00
CA GLU A 196 8.04 12.95 -15.84
C GLU A 196 6.54 12.96 -16.17
N THR A 197 6.15 13.39 -17.37
CA THR A 197 4.74 13.40 -17.81
C THR A 197 4.14 12.00 -17.82
N ILE A 198 4.91 11.00 -18.26
CA ILE A 198 4.46 9.61 -18.34
C ILE A 198 4.40 8.97 -16.96
N ARG A 199 5.38 9.25 -16.10
CA ARG A 199 5.31 8.83 -14.68
C ARG A 199 4.10 9.44 -14.00
N GLN A 200 3.83 10.72 -14.24
CA GLN A 200 2.67 11.40 -13.69
C GLN A 200 1.36 10.79 -14.21
N ASP A 201 1.25 10.52 -15.51
CA ASP A 201 0.08 9.84 -16.10
C ASP A 201 -0.12 8.43 -15.50
N TYR A 202 0.97 7.69 -15.23
CA TYR A 202 0.89 6.39 -14.55
C TYR A 202 0.35 6.52 -13.12
N GLU A 203 0.96 7.37 -12.30
CA GLU A 203 0.57 7.56 -10.90
C GLU A 203 -0.85 8.12 -10.76
N VAL A 204 -1.19 9.14 -11.54
CA VAL A 204 -2.53 9.75 -11.53
C VAL A 204 -3.55 8.79 -12.11
N GLY A 205 -3.20 8.05 -13.17
CA GLY A 205 -4.07 7.05 -13.78
C GLY A 205 -4.50 5.99 -12.77
N LEU A 206 -3.55 5.39 -12.04
CA LEU A 206 -3.86 4.44 -10.97
C LEU A 206 -4.64 5.07 -9.81
N GLY A 207 -4.29 6.30 -9.42
CA GLY A 207 -5.01 7.04 -8.38
C GLY A 207 -6.47 7.30 -8.73
N GLU A 208 -6.76 7.65 -9.99
CA GLU A 208 -8.12 7.87 -10.49
C GLU A 208 -8.95 6.58 -10.56
N LEU A 209 -8.33 5.44 -10.91
CA LEU A 209 -9.01 4.14 -10.80
C LEU A 209 -9.44 3.88 -9.35
N ILE A 210 -8.54 4.10 -8.38
CA ILE A 210 -8.84 3.94 -6.95
C ILE A 210 -9.95 4.90 -6.49
N ALA A 211 -9.99 6.12 -7.06
CA ALA A 211 -11.04 7.11 -6.79
C ALA A 211 -12.36 6.84 -7.52
N ASP A 212 -12.51 5.70 -8.19
CA ASP A 212 -13.66 5.28 -9.00
C ASP A 212 -13.97 6.20 -10.21
N ASP A 213 -12.93 6.81 -10.80
CA ASP A 213 -12.98 7.54 -12.07
C ASP A 213 -12.28 6.74 -13.20
N PRO A 214 -12.91 5.68 -13.74
CA PRO A 214 -12.31 4.84 -14.75
C PRO A 214 -12.03 5.55 -16.07
N ALA A 215 -12.90 6.49 -16.47
CA ALA A 215 -12.76 7.14 -17.77
C ALA A 215 -11.48 7.98 -17.83
N SER A 216 -11.22 8.77 -16.78
CA SER A 216 -10.00 9.56 -16.68
C SER A 216 -8.78 8.66 -16.47
N GLY A 217 -8.87 7.70 -15.53
CA GLY A 217 -7.75 6.82 -15.18
C GLY A 217 -7.28 5.96 -16.33
N LEU A 218 -8.19 5.23 -16.99
CA LEU A 218 -7.87 4.36 -18.12
C LEU A 218 -7.33 5.17 -19.32
N ALA A 219 -7.80 6.40 -19.54
CA ALA A 219 -7.28 7.25 -20.60
C ALA A 219 -5.81 7.64 -20.38
N LYS A 220 -5.39 7.85 -19.12
CA LYS A 220 -3.97 8.10 -18.77
C LYS A 220 -3.13 6.85 -18.95
N LEU A 221 -3.58 5.71 -18.43
CA LEU A 221 -2.85 4.45 -18.54
C LEU A 221 -2.72 3.97 -19.99
N LYS A 222 -3.68 4.27 -20.86
CA LYS A 222 -3.54 4.08 -22.31
C LYS A 222 -2.42 4.91 -22.93
N ARG A 223 -2.22 6.16 -22.48
CA ARG A 223 -1.10 7.00 -22.94
C ARG A 223 0.23 6.46 -22.43
N VAL A 224 0.28 6.00 -21.19
CA VAL A 224 1.44 5.29 -20.61
C VAL A 224 1.81 4.09 -21.48
N LEU A 225 0.85 3.23 -21.82
CA LEU A 225 1.05 2.07 -22.70
C LEU A 225 1.56 2.42 -24.12
N ALA A 226 1.29 3.63 -24.59
CA ALA A 226 1.67 4.11 -25.92
C ALA A 226 3.01 4.86 -25.95
N ALA A 227 3.55 5.26 -24.79
CA ALA A 227 4.65 6.22 -24.70
C ALA A 227 6.06 5.62 -24.92
N GLY A 228 6.24 4.31 -24.81
CA GLY A 228 7.57 3.74 -24.95
C GLY A 228 7.60 2.21 -24.95
N PRO A 229 8.80 1.63 -25.15
CA PRO A 229 9.01 0.19 -25.07
C PRO A 229 8.94 -0.26 -23.61
N ILE A 230 7.73 -0.54 -23.13
CA ILE A 230 7.50 -1.14 -21.82
C ILE A 230 7.97 -2.60 -21.86
N GLY A 231 8.74 -3.03 -20.85
CA GLY A 231 9.16 -4.42 -20.71
C GLY A 231 7.96 -5.38 -20.69
N GLY A 232 8.10 -6.60 -21.21
CA GLY A 232 6.97 -7.52 -21.37
C GLY A 232 6.21 -7.81 -20.07
N ALA A 233 6.93 -8.02 -18.96
CA ALA A 233 6.33 -8.23 -17.64
C ALA A 233 5.66 -6.96 -17.09
N GLU A 234 6.30 -5.81 -17.23
CA GLU A 234 5.77 -4.52 -16.80
C GLU A 234 4.50 -4.14 -17.57
N ARG A 235 4.48 -4.43 -18.88
CA ARG A 235 3.33 -4.23 -19.76
C ARG A 235 2.19 -5.16 -19.39
N ALA A 236 2.49 -6.44 -19.16
CA ALA A 236 1.49 -7.41 -18.70
C ALA A 236 0.87 -6.98 -17.36
N ALA A 237 1.69 -6.51 -16.41
CA ALA A 237 1.22 -6.00 -15.12
C ALA A 237 0.25 -4.81 -15.27
N LEU A 238 0.61 -3.83 -16.09
CA LEU A 238 -0.23 -2.65 -16.32
C LEU A 238 -1.55 -3.02 -17.01
N LEU A 239 -1.50 -3.87 -18.03
CA LEU A 239 -2.68 -4.37 -18.73
C LEU A 239 -3.60 -5.16 -17.79
N ASP A 240 -3.03 -6.00 -16.93
CA ASP A 240 -3.79 -6.75 -15.93
C ASP A 240 -4.45 -5.85 -14.90
N GLN A 241 -3.75 -4.82 -14.40
CA GLN A 241 -4.34 -3.83 -13.49
C GLN A 241 -5.55 -3.13 -14.11
N MET A 242 -5.43 -2.69 -15.37
CA MET A 242 -6.53 -2.05 -16.10
C MET A 242 -7.71 -3.01 -16.30
N ALA A 243 -7.44 -4.25 -16.72
CA ALA A 243 -8.46 -5.25 -17.01
C ALA A 243 -9.17 -5.74 -15.73
N SER A 244 -8.39 -6.04 -14.69
CA SER A 244 -8.86 -6.46 -13.38
C SER A 244 -9.72 -5.39 -12.71
N TYR A 245 -9.35 -4.12 -12.82
CA TYR A 245 -10.17 -3.02 -12.30
C TYR A 245 -11.59 -3.05 -12.91
N VAL A 246 -11.70 -3.18 -14.23
CA VAL A 246 -13.00 -3.26 -14.92
C VAL A 246 -13.83 -4.44 -14.42
N ALA A 247 -13.19 -5.61 -14.26
CA ALA A 247 -13.82 -6.82 -13.75
C ALA A 247 -14.32 -6.67 -12.30
N MET A 248 -13.49 -6.12 -11.40
CA MET A 248 -13.81 -5.96 -9.99
C MET A 248 -14.89 -4.91 -9.74
N HIS A 249 -14.86 -3.79 -10.48
CA HIS A 249 -15.76 -2.65 -10.30
C HIS A 249 -16.97 -2.63 -11.24
N ARG A 250 -17.16 -3.69 -12.04
CA ARG A 250 -18.28 -3.85 -13.01
C ARG A 250 -18.44 -2.67 -13.96
N LYS A 251 -17.34 -2.11 -14.45
CA LYS A 251 -17.38 -1.01 -15.43
C LYS A 251 -17.60 -1.57 -16.84
N MET A 252 -18.79 -2.15 -17.06
CA MET A 252 -19.13 -2.94 -18.26
C MET A 252 -19.03 -2.13 -19.56
N GLU A 253 -19.09 -0.81 -19.47
CA GLU A 253 -18.83 0.12 -20.57
C GLU A 253 -17.40 0.01 -21.14
N PHE A 254 -16.44 -0.53 -20.37
CA PHE A 254 -15.06 -0.79 -20.80
C PHE A 254 -14.77 -2.29 -21.03
N LEU A 255 -15.78 -3.16 -20.99
CA LEU A 255 -15.57 -4.62 -21.03
C LEU A 255 -14.83 -5.09 -22.28
N THR A 256 -15.18 -4.53 -23.45
CA THR A 256 -14.53 -4.90 -24.71
C THR A 256 -13.04 -4.58 -24.67
N ASP A 257 -12.67 -3.37 -24.24
CA ASP A 257 -11.27 -2.97 -24.10
C ASP A 257 -10.54 -3.84 -23.07
N ALA A 258 -11.18 -4.15 -21.94
CA ALA A 258 -10.61 -4.98 -20.88
C ALA A 258 -10.29 -6.40 -21.35
N VAL A 259 -11.15 -7.00 -22.17
CA VAL A 259 -10.88 -8.32 -22.78
C VAL A 259 -9.64 -8.26 -23.68
N GLU A 260 -9.49 -7.19 -24.48
CA GLU A 260 -8.31 -7.04 -25.34
C GLU A 260 -7.03 -6.82 -24.54
N TRP A 261 -7.07 -6.02 -23.47
CA TRP A 261 -5.92 -5.86 -22.57
C TRP A 261 -5.52 -7.18 -21.91
N ALA A 262 -6.49 -7.95 -21.41
CA ALA A 262 -6.23 -9.24 -20.79
C ALA A 262 -5.68 -10.27 -21.78
N ARG A 263 -6.15 -10.28 -23.04
CA ARG A 263 -5.59 -11.12 -24.11
C ARG A 263 -4.13 -10.76 -24.40
N GLU A 264 -3.84 -9.47 -24.51
CA GLU A 264 -2.47 -9.00 -24.72
C GLU A 264 -1.56 -9.37 -23.54
N ALA A 265 -2.02 -9.17 -22.30
CA ALA A 265 -1.27 -9.55 -21.11
C ALA A 265 -0.94 -11.06 -21.09
N VAL A 266 -1.92 -11.92 -21.36
CA VAL A 266 -1.71 -13.37 -21.47
C VAL A 266 -0.76 -13.73 -22.61
N ALA A 267 -0.80 -13.03 -23.75
CA ALA A 267 0.13 -13.27 -24.84
C ALA A 267 1.59 -12.93 -24.45
N LEU A 268 1.79 -11.91 -23.61
CA LEU A 268 3.10 -11.53 -23.09
C LEU A 268 3.62 -12.52 -22.04
N GLN A 269 2.72 -13.06 -21.21
CA GLN A 269 3.06 -13.91 -20.06
C GLN A 269 2.09 -15.10 -19.95
N PRO A 270 2.16 -16.08 -20.89
CA PRO A 270 1.14 -17.13 -21.04
C PRO A 270 1.06 -18.10 -19.85
N GLU A 271 2.15 -18.25 -19.11
CA GLU A 271 2.22 -19.16 -17.97
C GLU A 271 1.63 -18.55 -16.68
N ALA A 272 1.47 -17.22 -16.62
CA ALA A 272 1.00 -16.51 -15.43
C ALA A 272 -0.44 -16.92 -15.06
N PRO A 273 -0.67 -17.59 -13.91
CA PRO A 273 -2.00 -18.04 -13.50
C PRO A 273 -2.99 -16.88 -13.33
N THR A 274 -2.56 -15.79 -12.69
CA THR A 274 -3.38 -14.59 -12.43
C THR A 274 -3.92 -13.98 -13.73
N LEU A 275 -3.12 -13.86 -14.79
CA LEU A 275 -3.57 -13.31 -16.08
C LEU A 275 -4.65 -14.16 -16.75
N ARG A 276 -4.52 -15.49 -16.65
CA ARG A 276 -5.55 -16.43 -17.12
C ARG A 276 -6.83 -16.30 -16.28
N GLY A 277 -6.68 -16.03 -14.98
CA GLY A 277 -7.78 -15.70 -14.07
C GLY A 277 -8.56 -14.47 -14.53
N THR A 278 -7.86 -13.36 -14.75
CA THR A 278 -8.43 -12.10 -15.23
C THR A 278 -9.12 -12.26 -16.58
N LEU A 279 -8.44 -12.86 -17.56
CA LEU A 279 -9.02 -13.08 -18.89
C LEU A 279 -10.23 -14.02 -18.82
N GLY A 280 -10.14 -15.12 -18.06
CA GLY A 280 -11.23 -16.08 -17.90
C GLY A 280 -12.48 -15.44 -17.30
N GLY A 281 -12.31 -14.60 -16.28
CA GLY A 281 -13.40 -13.84 -15.66
C GLY A 281 -14.06 -12.86 -16.63
N LEU A 282 -13.26 -12.07 -17.35
CA LEU A 282 -13.75 -11.11 -18.35
C LEU A 282 -14.47 -11.78 -19.53
N LEU A 283 -13.99 -12.95 -19.98
CA LEU A 283 -14.66 -13.74 -21.01
C LEU A 283 -16.04 -14.20 -20.55
N ILE A 284 -16.16 -14.68 -19.30
CA ILE A 284 -17.45 -15.04 -18.71
C ILE A 284 -18.37 -13.82 -18.61
N ASP A 285 -17.85 -12.69 -18.13
CA ASP A 285 -18.61 -11.43 -18.04
C ASP A 285 -19.14 -11.00 -19.41
N SER A 286 -18.35 -11.19 -20.48
CA SER A 286 -18.73 -10.93 -21.89
C SER A 286 -19.65 -11.98 -22.54
N GLY A 287 -20.00 -13.05 -21.83
CA GLY A 287 -20.87 -14.12 -22.33
C GLY A 287 -20.16 -15.25 -23.09
N GLN A 288 -18.83 -15.19 -23.23
CA GLN A 288 -17.99 -16.25 -23.81
C GLN A 288 -17.71 -17.34 -22.75
N LEU A 289 -18.78 -18.00 -22.28
CA LEU A 289 -18.74 -18.89 -21.11
C LEU A 289 -17.73 -20.04 -21.28
N ASP A 290 -17.78 -20.76 -22.40
CA ASP A 290 -16.94 -21.94 -22.62
C ASP A 290 -15.45 -21.61 -22.64
N ASP A 291 -15.07 -20.50 -23.29
CA ASP A 291 -13.68 -20.06 -23.36
C ASP A 291 -13.18 -19.58 -21.99
N GLY A 292 -14.00 -18.82 -21.26
CA GLY A 292 -13.64 -18.40 -19.90
C GLY A 292 -13.51 -19.58 -18.94
N MET A 293 -14.44 -20.54 -18.98
CA MET A 293 -14.35 -21.77 -18.17
C MET A 293 -13.10 -22.59 -18.50
N ARG A 294 -12.71 -22.67 -19.77
CA ARG A 294 -11.49 -23.39 -20.20
C ARG A 294 -10.23 -22.80 -19.57
N LEU A 295 -10.16 -21.47 -19.41
CA LEU A 295 -9.03 -20.79 -18.76
C LEU A 295 -9.05 -20.95 -17.23
N LEU A 296 -10.24 -20.94 -16.62
CA LEU A 296 -10.38 -20.96 -15.15
C LEU A 296 -10.29 -22.35 -14.53
N LEU A 297 -10.74 -23.39 -15.22
CA LEU A 297 -10.74 -24.76 -14.65
C LEU A 297 -9.36 -25.22 -14.15
N PRO A 298 -8.25 -25.06 -14.92
CA PRO A 298 -6.92 -25.41 -14.43
C PRO A 298 -6.50 -24.67 -13.15
N LEU A 299 -6.96 -23.43 -12.96
CA LEU A 299 -6.65 -22.61 -11.79
C LEU A 299 -7.33 -23.10 -10.51
N THR A 300 -8.28 -24.04 -10.60
CA THR A 300 -8.93 -24.63 -9.41
C THR A 300 -8.10 -25.71 -8.73
N ALA A 301 -7.04 -26.20 -9.38
CA ALA A 301 -6.15 -27.23 -8.85
C ALA A 301 -5.46 -26.78 -7.55
N GLU A 302 -5.22 -27.72 -6.63
CA GLU A 302 -4.59 -27.45 -5.33
C GLU A 302 -3.19 -26.83 -5.43
N SER A 303 -2.50 -27.04 -6.55
CA SER A 303 -1.18 -26.47 -6.81
C SER A 303 -1.20 -24.97 -7.14
N SER A 304 -2.37 -24.40 -7.43
CA SER A 304 -2.52 -22.98 -7.73
C SER A 304 -2.60 -22.15 -6.45
N ASP A 305 -2.25 -20.87 -6.52
CA ASP A 305 -2.35 -19.96 -5.38
C ASP A 305 -3.79 -19.90 -4.83
N GLN A 306 -3.92 -19.76 -3.51
CA GLN A 306 -5.21 -19.75 -2.83
C GLN A 306 -6.13 -18.63 -3.36
N MET A 307 -5.58 -17.45 -3.65
CA MET A 307 -6.34 -16.33 -4.19
C MET A 307 -6.81 -16.62 -5.61
N ASP A 308 -5.93 -17.11 -6.49
CA ASP A 308 -6.27 -17.46 -7.87
C ASP A 308 -7.38 -18.52 -7.91
N ARG A 309 -7.29 -19.55 -7.05
CA ARG A 309 -8.32 -20.58 -6.90
C ARG A 309 -9.66 -19.99 -6.47
N SER A 310 -9.66 -19.14 -5.45
CA SER A 310 -10.88 -18.51 -4.94
C SER A 310 -11.58 -17.68 -6.01
N ILE A 311 -10.82 -16.86 -6.77
CA ILE A 311 -11.34 -16.05 -7.88
C ILE A 311 -11.86 -16.94 -9.01
N ALA A 312 -11.11 -17.98 -9.40
CA ALA A 312 -11.52 -18.92 -10.44
C ALA A 312 -12.84 -19.62 -10.08
N PHE A 313 -12.98 -20.10 -8.84
CA PHE A 313 -14.22 -20.70 -8.37
C PHE A 313 -15.40 -19.72 -8.38
N ALA A 314 -15.18 -18.46 -8.00
CA ALA A 314 -16.23 -17.43 -8.04
C ALA A 314 -16.75 -17.25 -9.49
N TYR A 315 -15.85 -17.05 -10.45
CA TYR A 315 -16.25 -16.89 -11.85
C TYR A 315 -16.83 -18.16 -12.48
N LEU A 316 -16.33 -19.34 -12.13
CA LEU A 316 -16.95 -20.60 -12.54
C LEU A 316 -18.37 -20.73 -12.01
N ALA A 317 -18.66 -20.27 -10.78
CA ALA A 317 -20.01 -20.22 -10.26
C ALA A 317 -20.94 -19.35 -11.13
N LEU A 318 -20.46 -18.18 -11.55
CA LEU A 318 -21.19 -17.30 -12.47
C LEU A 318 -21.44 -17.99 -13.82
N ALA A 319 -20.42 -18.65 -14.38
CA ALA A 319 -20.56 -19.37 -15.64
C ALA A 319 -21.58 -20.51 -15.57
N TYR A 320 -21.52 -21.36 -14.53
CA TYR A 320 -22.49 -22.43 -14.32
C TYR A 320 -23.92 -21.90 -14.09
N SER A 321 -24.04 -20.78 -13.38
CA SER A 321 -25.34 -20.12 -13.17
C SER A 321 -25.95 -19.68 -14.51
N ARG A 322 -25.16 -18.97 -15.34
CA ARG A 322 -25.57 -18.50 -16.67
C ARG A 322 -25.85 -19.66 -17.64
N SER A 323 -25.19 -20.81 -17.48
CA SER A 323 -25.46 -22.02 -18.26
C SER A 323 -26.61 -22.88 -17.73
N GLY A 324 -27.25 -22.50 -16.61
CA GLY A 324 -28.38 -23.21 -16.00
C GLY A 324 -28.03 -24.35 -15.04
N ASP A 325 -26.75 -24.63 -14.78
CA ASP A 325 -26.32 -25.65 -13.81
C ASP A 325 -26.24 -25.08 -12.39
N ARG A 326 -27.42 -24.90 -11.78
CA ARG A 326 -27.55 -24.28 -10.45
C ARG A 326 -26.77 -25.01 -9.35
N ARG A 327 -26.65 -26.34 -9.46
CA ARG A 327 -25.95 -27.14 -8.44
C ARG A 327 -24.46 -26.84 -8.49
N ARG A 328 -23.83 -26.96 -9.66
CA ARG A 328 -22.39 -26.64 -9.80
C ARG A 328 -22.09 -25.19 -9.50
N ALA A 329 -23.02 -24.28 -9.82
CA ALA A 329 -22.88 -22.87 -9.47
C ALA A 329 -22.77 -22.67 -7.95
N HIS A 330 -23.65 -23.31 -7.18
CA HIS A 330 -23.63 -23.23 -5.71
C HIS A 330 -22.38 -23.89 -5.12
N ASP A 331 -22.00 -25.08 -5.61
CA ASP A 331 -20.81 -25.79 -5.14
C ASP A 331 -19.52 -24.98 -5.38
N ALA A 332 -19.39 -24.38 -6.57
CA ALA A 332 -18.24 -23.53 -6.90
C ALA A 332 -18.21 -22.26 -6.05
N LEU A 333 -19.36 -21.62 -5.82
CA LEU A 333 -19.43 -20.42 -4.99
C LEU A 333 -19.04 -20.71 -3.53
N ASN A 334 -19.49 -21.84 -2.98
CA ASN A 334 -19.10 -22.27 -1.64
C ASN A 334 -17.59 -22.53 -1.55
N ALA A 335 -17.01 -23.22 -2.54
CA ALA A 335 -15.57 -23.45 -2.60
C ALA A 335 -14.79 -22.12 -2.63
N SER A 336 -15.30 -21.10 -3.34
CA SER A 336 -14.71 -19.76 -3.34
C SER A 336 -14.68 -19.13 -1.93
N PHE A 337 -15.80 -19.19 -1.21
CA PHE A 337 -15.91 -18.66 0.16
C PHE A 337 -15.08 -19.44 1.19
N GLU A 338 -14.99 -20.77 1.06
CA GLU A 338 -14.14 -21.60 1.93
C GLU A 338 -12.66 -21.25 1.78
N LEU A 339 -12.22 -20.93 0.57
CA LEU A 339 -10.84 -20.52 0.31
C LEU A 339 -10.56 -19.09 0.77
N ASN A 340 -11.48 -18.15 0.53
CA ASN A 340 -11.29 -16.76 0.94
C ASN A 340 -12.62 -16.03 1.16
N ALA A 341 -13.13 -16.11 2.39
CA ALA A 341 -14.43 -15.53 2.75
C ALA A 341 -14.47 -14.00 2.69
N SER A 342 -13.33 -13.31 2.79
CA SER A 342 -13.28 -11.85 2.80
C SER A 342 -13.07 -11.24 1.41
N HIS A 343 -12.92 -12.05 0.36
CA HIS A 343 -12.69 -11.54 -0.98
C HIS A 343 -14.01 -11.07 -1.63
N GLY A 344 -14.09 -9.77 -1.95
CA GLY A 344 -15.32 -9.15 -2.46
C GLY A 344 -15.87 -9.72 -3.77
N MET A 345 -15.06 -10.46 -4.55
CA MET A 345 -15.51 -11.08 -5.80
C MET A 345 -16.58 -12.15 -5.59
N ALA A 346 -16.43 -13.01 -4.57
CA ALA A 346 -17.38 -14.08 -4.30
C ALA A 346 -18.75 -13.49 -3.88
N GLU A 347 -18.73 -12.45 -3.04
CA GLU A 347 -19.93 -11.72 -2.65
C GLU A 347 -20.62 -11.05 -3.84
N ARG A 348 -19.85 -10.37 -4.71
CA ARG A 348 -20.37 -9.76 -5.94
C ARG A 348 -21.11 -10.79 -6.80
N ILE A 349 -20.47 -11.93 -7.07
CA ILE A 349 -21.05 -12.98 -7.91
C ILE A 349 -22.27 -13.62 -7.23
N ALA A 350 -22.22 -13.82 -5.92
CA ALA A 350 -23.37 -14.31 -5.16
C ALA A 350 -24.59 -13.37 -5.27
N GLN A 351 -24.37 -12.05 -5.29
CA GLN A 351 -25.44 -11.07 -5.53
C GLN A 351 -25.98 -11.15 -6.95
N GLU A 352 -25.09 -11.30 -7.94
CA GLU A 352 -25.48 -11.40 -9.35
C GLU A 352 -26.30 -12.67 -9.65
N MET A 353 -25.93 -13.81 -9.07
CA MET A 353 -26.66 -15.07 -9.22
C MET A 353 -28.07 -15.05 -8.62
N ARG A 354 -28.40 -14.06 -7.79
CA ARG A 354 -29.73 -13.88 -7.16
C ARG A 354 -30.65 -12.95 -7.95
N ALA A 355 -30.09 -12.10 -8.82
CA ALA A 355 -30.83 -11.21 -9.70
C ALA A 355 -31.41 -11.99 -10.88
#